data_AF-A0A1G3TUN9-F1
#
_entry.id   AF-A0A1G3TUN9-F1
#
_cell.length_a   1.000
_cell.length_b   1.000
_cell.length_c   1.000
_cell.angle_alpha   90.00
_cell.angle_beta   90.00
_cell.angle_gamma   90.00
#
_symmetry.space_group_name_H-M   'P 1'
#
loop_
_entity.id
_entity.type
_entity.pdbx_description
1 polymer ?
#
loop_
_entity_poly.entity_id
_entity_poly.type
_entity_poly.pdbx_seq_one_letter_code
_entity_poly.pdbx_strand_id
1 'polypeptide(L)'
;STIEGINSLIKTLQEIYPHSSMGYNFLISQVTLKTKGAGALKRWMMYLRWMIREDNIDMGLWNGVDKSDLIIPLDTHTFNVSKKLGLLQRKSYDLEAAVELTCKLKEFDKNDPLKYDFALYRIGQEKLSLEMS
;
A
#
# COMPACT_ATOMS: atom_id res chain seq x y z
N SER A 1 10.14 -8.26 -7.37
CA SER A 1 8.80 -7.69 -7.09
C SER A 1 8.89 -6.66 -5.95
N THR A 2 7.92 -5.76 -5.80
CA THR A 2 7.89 -4.74 -4.70
C THR A 2 7.99 -5.39 -3.32
N ILE A 3 7.37 -6.56 -3.15
CA ILE A 3 7.38 -7.33 -1.90
C ILE A 3 8.78 -7.88 -1.60
N GLU A 4 9.50 -8.40 -2.60
CA GLU A 4 10.90 -8.81 -2.45
C GLU A 4 11.79 -7.64 -2.05
N GLY A 5 11.57 -6.46 -2.65
CA GLY A 5 12.27 -5.23 -2.28
C GLY A 5 12.05 -4.84 -0.82
N ILE A 6 10.79 -4.86 -0.35
CA ILE A 6 10.46 -4.63 1.06
C ILE A 6 11.15 -5.65 1.97
N ASN A 7 11.10 -6.93 1.62
CA ASN A 7 11.73 -8.00 2.40
C ASN A 7 13.26 -7.85 2.46
N SER A 8 13.89 -7.44 1.35
CA SER A 8 15.32 -7.14 1.31
C SER A 8 15.69 -5.93 2.18
N LEU A 9 14.87 -4.88 2.17
CA LEU A 9 15.05 -3.70 3.03
C LEU A 9 14.92 -4.07 4.52
N ILE A 10 13.89 -4.83 4.89
CA ILE A 10 13.68 -5.32 6.26
C ILE A 10 14.92 -6.09 6.73
N LYS A 11 15.40 -7.04 5.92
CA LYS A 11 16.58 -7.84 6.23
C LYS A 11 17.82 -6.97 6.42
N THR A 12 18.05 -6.02 5.51
CA THR A 12 19.19 -5.09 5.57
C THR A 12 19.15 -4.25 6.85
N LEU A 13 17.97 -3.74 7.25
CA LEU A 13 17.82 -2.98 8.49
C LEU A 13 18.10 -3.82 9.73
N GLN A 14 17.64 -5.08 9.74
CA GLN A 14 17.93 -6.02 10.82
C GLN A 14 19.42 -6.36 10.93
N GLU A 15 20.15 -6.39 9.81
CA GLU A 15 21.60 -6.64 9.76
C GLU A 15 22.43 -5.43 10.20
N ILE A 16 22.06 -4.22 9.75
CA ILE A 16 22.77 -2.98 10.10
C ILE A 16 22.53 -2.60 11.56
N TYR A 17 21.33 -2.86 12.07
CA TYR A 17 20.96 -2.59 13.46
C TYR A 17 20.33 -3.82 14.11
N PRO A 18 21.15 -4.78 14.57
CA PRO A 18 20.67 -6.00 15.21
C PRO A 18 20.16 -5.69 16.62
N HIS A 19 18.90 -5.26 16.68
CA HIS A 19 18.18 -4.91 17.89
C HIS A 19 16.87 -5.69 17.97
N SER A 20 16.44 -6.05 19.17
CA SER A 20 15.16 -6.75 19.38
C SER A 20 14.43 -6.15 20.56
N SER A 21 13.32 -5.49 20.27
CA SER A 21 12.35 -5.03 21.25
C SER A 21 10.95 -5.16 20.64
N MET A 22 9.92 -5.15 21.49
CA MET A 22 8.53 -5.21 21.01
C MET A 22 8.23 -4.10 20.00
N GLY A 23 8.65 -2.86 20.29
CA GLY A 23 8.46 -1.72 19.41
C GLY A 23 9.23 -1.83 18.10
N TYR A 24 10.51 -2.23 18.16
CA TYR A 24 11.32 -2.41 16.96
C TYR A 24 10.78 -3.50 16.03
N ASN A 25 10.43 -4.66 16.61
CA ASN A 25 9.86 -5.78 15.87
C ASN A 25 8.47 -5.44 15.30
N PHE A 26 7.70 -4.58 15.98
CA PHE A 26 6.44 -4.06 15.45
C PHE A 26 6.67 -3.09 14.28
N LEU A 27 7.64 -2.18 14.40
CA LEU A 27 7.94 -1.16 13.37
C LEU A 27 8.47 -1.81 12.08
N ILE A 28 9.57 -2.54 12.19
CA ILE A 28 10.28 -3.13 11.04
C ILE A 28 9.56 -4.36 10.51
N SER A 29 8.91 -5.11 11.41
CA SER A 29 8.33 -6.42 11.15
C SER A 29 9.37 -7.52 10.90
N GLN A 30 8.86 -8.73 10.69
CA GLN A 30 9.63 -9.88 10.23
C GLN A 30 9.51 -9.97 8.71
N VAL A 31 10.55 -10.52 8.07
CA VAL A 31 10.48 -10.89 6.65
C VAL A 31 9.25 -11.79 6.47
N THR A 32 8.30 -11.35 5.65
CA THR A 32 7.04 -12.07 5.47
C THR A 32 6.89 -12.56 4.04
N LEU A 33 6.59 -13.85 3.93
CA LEU A 33 6.07 -14.47 2.71
C LEU A 33 4.54 -14.60 2.76
N LYS A 34 3.93 -14.26 3.91
CA LYS A 34 2.50 -14.40 4.13
C LYS A 34 1.78 -13.11 3.73
N THR A 35 0.79 -13.28 2.86
CA THR A 35 -0.10 -12.24 2.35
C THR A 35 -1.29 -11.95 3.27
N LYS A 36 -1.59 -12.87 4.20
CA LYS A 36 -2.59 -12.73 5.27
C LYS A 36 -1.97 -12.16 6.56
N GLY A 37 -2.62 -11.15 7.15
CA GLY A 37 -2.12 -10.45 8.35
C GLY A 37 -1.23 -9.24 8.04
N ALA A 38 -1.45 -8.60 6.89
CA ALA A 38 -0.58 -7.64 6.22
C ALA A 38 -0.43 -6.25 6.88
N GLY A 39 -0.65 -6.11 8.19
CA GLY A 39 -0.56 -4.81 8.87
C GLY A 39 0.80 -4.13 8.71
N ALA A 40 1.88 -4.91 8.74
CA ALA A 40 3.24 -4.43 8.49
C ALA A 40 3.51 -4.10 7.01
N LEU A 41 3.06 -4.96 6.08
CA LEU A 41 3.22 -4.71 4.64
C LEU A 41 2.51 -3.42 4.23
N LYS A 42 1.31 -3.15 4.77
CA LYS A 42 0.61 -1.89 4.54
C LYS A 42 1.41 -0.67 5.00
N ARG A 43 2.07 -0.75 6.16
CA ARG A 43 2.95 0.34 6.64
C ARG A 43 4.11 0.57 5.69
N TRP A 44 4.75 -0.50 5.22
CA TRP A 44 5.83 -0.41 4.24
C TRP A 44 5.36 0.19 2.92
N MET A 45 4.19 -0.20 2.40
CA MET A 45 3.62 0.39 1.19
C MET A 45 3.36 1.89 1.35
N MET A 46 2.82 2.30 2.50
CA MET A 46 2.56 3.72 2.77
C MET A 46 3.87 4.51 2.85
N TYR A 47 4.87 3.95 3.53
CA TYR A 47 6.19 4.55 3.63
C TYR A 47 6.84 4.70 2.25
N LEU A 48 6.87 3.63 1.46
CA LEU A 48 7.39 3.66 0.09
C LEU A 48 6.66 4.67 -0.77
N ARG A 49 5.34 4.79 -0.64
CA ARG A 49 4.56 5.82 -1.34
C ARG A 49 5.07 7.22 -1.00
N TRP A 50 5.20 7.56 0.28
CA TRP A 50 5.70 8.87 0.71
C TRP A 50 7.13 9.15 0.22
N MET A 51 7.98 8.13 0.19
CA MET A 51 9.38 8.30 -0.18
C MET A 51 9.58 8.39 -1.69
N ILE A 52 8.81 7.65 -2.49
CA ILE A 52 9.02 7.51 -3.95
C ILE A 52 8.11 8.45 -4.76
N ARG A 53 6.86 8.66 -4.34
CA ARG A 53 5.97 9.63 -5.01
C ARG A 53 6.29 11.04 -4.57
N GLU A 54 6.26 11.95 -5.54
CA GLU A 54 6.37 13.39 -5.34
C GLU A 54 5.08 14.05 -5.80
N ASP A 55 4.37 14.68 -4.87
CA ASP A 55 3.23 15.57 -5.12
C ASP A 55 2.98 16.50 -3.92
N ASN A 56 1.78 17.07 -3.80
CA ASN A 56 1.43 17.97 -2.68
C ASN A 56 1.30 17.25 -1.31
N ILE A 57 1.34 15.92 -1.28
CA ILE A 57 1.11 15.07 -0.10
C ILE A 57 2.34 14.19 0.18
N ASP A 58 2.93 13.60 -0.85
CA ASP A 58 4.04 12.66 -0.80
C ASP A 58 5.39 13.39 -1.02
N MET A 59 6.46 12.99 -0.29
CA MET A 59 7.69 13.78 -0.14
C MET A 59 8.70 13.64 -1.29
N GLY A 60 8.67 12.54 -2.07
CA GLY A 60 9.54 12.36 -3.24
C GLY A 60 11.05 12.27 -2.95
N LEU A 61 11.44 11.85 -1.75
CA LEU A 61 12.86 11.88 -1.32
C LEU A 61 13.74 10.80 -1.98
N TRP A 62 13.16 9.73 -2.52
CA TRP A 62 13.88 8.58 -3.09
C TRP A 62 13.73 8.52 -4.60
N ASN A 63 14.88 8.49 -5.28
CA ASN A 63 14.97 8.35 -6.73
C ASN A 63 15.42 6.93 -7.11
N GLY A 64 15.10 6.50 -8.34
CA GLY A 64 15.54 5.20 -8.89
C GLY A 64 14.54 4.05 -8.73
N VAL A 65 13.33 4.33 -8.22
CA VAL A 65 12.19 3.39 -8.25
C VAL A 65 11.01 4.10 -8.89
N ASP A 66 10.34 3.44 -9.84
CA ASP A 66 9.21 4.03 -10.53
C ASP A 66 7.93 3.99 -9.68
N LYS A 67 7.16 5.08 -9.74
CA LYS A 67 5.84 5.18 -9.07
C LYS A 67 4.88 4.06 -9.52
N SER A 68 5.03 3.58 -10.75
CA SER A 68 4.26 2.47 -11.32
C SER A 68 4.51 1.13 -10.64
N ASP A 69 5.62 0.97 -9.92
CA ASP A 69 5.98 -0.28 -9.24
C ASP A 69 5.45 -0.34 -7.80
N LEU A 70 4.87 0.76 -7.31
CA LEU A 70 4.28 0.80 -5.98
C LEU A 70 2.97 0.00 -5.93
N ILE A 71 2.64 -0.49 -4.74
CA ILE A 71 1.36 -1.13 -4.43
C ILE A 71 0.60 -0.21 -3.48
N ILE A 72 -0.71 -0.04 -3.72
CA ILE A 72 -1.55 0.83 -2.89
C ILE A 72 -1.54 0.34 -1.42
N PRO A 73 -1.38 1.25 -0.43
CA PRO A 73 -1.43 0.92 0.99
C PRO A 73 -2.88 0.68 1.46
N LEU A 74 -3.49 -0.38 0.94
CA LEU A 74 -4.91 -0.68 1.11
C LEU A 74 -5.30 -0.79 2.59
N ASP A 75 -6.24 0.06 3.02
CA ASP A 75 -6.91 -0.02 4.32
C ASP A 75 -8.37 -0.52 4.19
N THR A 76 -9.02 -0.81 5.32
CA THR A 76 -10.38 -1.36 5.34
C THR A 76 -11.44 -0.43 4.71
N HIS A 77 -11.33 0.89 4.90
CA HIS A 77 -12.25 1.86 4.30
C HIS A 77 -12.04 1.93 2.79
N THR A 78 -10.78 2.08 2.36
CA THR A 78 -10.40 2.10 0.95
C THR A 78 -10.80 0.80 0.24
N PHE A 79 -10.65 -0.35 0.90
CA PHE A 79 -11.13 -1.65 0.40
C PHE A 79 -12.65 -1.66 0.19
N ASN A 80 -13.43 -1.24 1.18
CA ASN A 80 -14.89 -1.22 1.10
C ASN A 80 -15.39 -0.28 0.00
N VAL A 81 -14.80 0.92 -0.11
CA VAL A 81 -15.13 1.88 -1.18
C VAL A 81 -14.79 1.31 -2.54
N SER A 82 -13.59 0.76 -2.70
CA SER A 82 -13.14 0.18 -3.98
C SER A 82 -14.05 -0.95 -4.44
N LYS A 83 -14.57 -1.76 -3.51
CA LYS A 83 -15.60 -2.77 -3.83
C LYS A 83 -16.92 -2.16 -4.28
N LYS A 84 -17.42 -1.13 -3.58
CA LYS A 84 -18.66 -0.43 -3.97
C LYS A 84 -18.54 0.24 -5.35
N LEU A 85 -17.36 0.76 -5.67
CA LEU A 85 -17.06 1.36 -6.97
C LEU A 85 -16.79 0.33 -8.09
N GLY A 86 -16.86 -0.98 -7.80
CA GLY A 86 -16.60 -2.04 -8.78
C GLY A 86 -15.12 -2.17 -9.19
N LEU A 87 -14.20 -1.55 -8.44
CA LEU A 87 -12.75 -1.60 -8.69
C LEU A 87 -12.11 -2.88 -8.14
N LEU A 88 -12.80 -3.60 -7.24
CA LEU A 88 -12.33 -4.83 -6.61
C LEU A 88 -13.38 -5.93 -6.65
N GLN A 89 -12.99 -7.10 -7.14
CA GLN A 89 -13.80 -8.33 -7.13
C GLN A 89 -13.50 -9.21 -5.92
N ARG A 90 -12.26 -9.14 -5.40
CA ARG A 90 -11.85 -9.98 -4.27
C ARG A 90 -12.67 -9.73 -3.01
N LYS A 91 -12.95 -10.83 -2.30
CA LYS A 91 -13.77 -10.83 -1.08
C LYS A 91 -12.94 -10.62 0.19
N SER A 92 -11.68 -11.05 0.17
CA SER A 92 -10.75 -10.96 1.30
C SER A 92 -9.99 -9.64 1.29
N TYR A 93 -9.82 -9.05 2.47
CA TYR A 93 -8.89 -7.95 2.69
C TYR A 93 -7.48 -8.51 2.94
N ASP A 94 -6.71 -8.66 1.88
CA ASP A 94 -5.36 -9.22 1.86
C ASP A 94 -4.47 -8.50 0.83
N LEU A 95 -3.20 -8.91 0.73
CA LEU A 95 -2.24 -8.32 -0.20
C LEU A 95 -2.68 -8.43 -1.65
N GLU A 96 -3.29 -9.56 -2.01
CA GLU A 96 -3.78 -9.80 -3.36
C GLU A 96 -4.90 -8.81 -3.72
N ALA A 97 -5.73 -8.37 -2.76
CA ALA A 97 -6.66 -7.28 -2.99
C ALA A 97 -5.94 -5.95 -3.28
N ALA A 98 -4.84 -5.65 -2.56
CA ALA A 98 -4.06 -4.44 -2.83
C ALA A 98 -3.41 -4.49 -4.23
N VAL A 99 -2.90 -5.66 -4.63
CA VAL A 99 -2.34 -5.87 -5.97
C VAL A 99 -3.42 -5.75 -7.05
N GLU A 100 -4.58 -6.39 -6.86
CA GLU A 100 -5.71 -6.29 -7.79
C GLU A 100 -6.16 -4.84 -7.98
N LEU A 101 -6.36 -4.11 -6.88
CA LEU A 101 -6.74 -2.70 -6.95
C LEU A 101 -5.66 -1.87 -7.66
N THR A 102 -4.39 -2.10 -7.35
CA THR A 102 -3.28 -1.40 -8.02
C THR A 102 -3.29 -1.64 -9.52
N CYS A 103 -3.48 -2.89 -9.95
CA CYS A 103 -3.62 -3.24 -11.37
C CYS A 103 -4.82 -2.57 -12.01
N LYS A 104 -5.96 -2.52 -11.31
CA LYS A 104 -7.14 -1.80 -11.81
C LYS A 104 -6.88 -0.30 -11.95
N LEU A 105 -6.15 0.29 -11.00
CA LEU A 105 -5.78 1.70 -11.05
C LEU A 105 -4.80 2.03 -12.18
N LYS A 106 -3.93 1.09 -12.55
CA LYS A 106 -3.04 1.22 -13.72
C LYS A 106 -3.80 1.36 -15.05
N GLU A 107 -5.04 0.90 -15.13
CA GLU A 107 -5.88 1.12 -16.32
C GLU A 107 -6.25 2.61 -16.50
N PHE A 108 -6.31 3.39 -15.42
CA PHE A 108 -6.58 4.82 -15.47
C PHE A 108 -5.30 5.66 -15.62
N ASP A 109 -4.23 5.26 -14.93
CA ASP A 109 -2.90 5.84 -15.11
C ASP A 109 -1.81 4.79 -14.83
N LYS A 110 -1.14 4.35 -15.89
CA LYS A 110 -0.08 3.35 -15.81
C LYS A 110 1.20 3.87 -15.14
N ASN A 111 1.45 5.18 -15.18
CA ASN A 111 2.67 5.80 -14.69
C ASN A 111 2.58 6.14 -13.20
N ASP A 112 1.38 6.46 -12.72
CA ASP A 112 1.12 6.80 -11.32
C ASP A 112 -0.24 6.26 -10.82
N PRO A 113 -0.36 4.93 -10.65
CA PRO A 113 -1.62 4.31 -10.23
C PRO A 113 -2.00 4.67 -8.80
N LEU A 114 -1.06 5.09 -7.95
CA LEU A 114 -1.35 5.39 -6.55
C LEU A 114 -1.97 6.77 -6.37
N LYS A 115 -1.98 7.65 -7.39
CA LYS A 115 -2.54 9.01 -7.27
C LYS A 115 -4.00 9.05 -6.82
N TYR A 116 -4.72 7.96 -7.03
CA TYR A 116 -6.12 7.79 -6.64
C TYR A 116 -6.32 7.39 -5.16
N ASP A 117 -5.25 6.99 -4.45
CA ASP A 117 -5.33 6.53 -3.06
C ASP A 117 -5.99 7.55 -2.13
N PHE A 118 -5.54 8.80 -2.18
CA PHE A 118 -6.09 9.87 -1.34
C PHE A 118 -7.57 10.12 -1.63
N ALA A 119 -7.97 10.07 -2.90
CA ALA A 119 -9.38 10.25 -3.29
C ALA A 119 -10.25 9.10 -2.79
N LEU A 120 -9.83 7.84 -2.97
CA LEU A 120 -10.54 6.67 -2.48
C LEU A 120 -10.67 6.68 -0.94
N TYR A 121 -9.60 7.08 -0.26
CA TYR A 121 -9.60 7.25 1.19
C TYR A 121 -10.60 8.33 1.64
N ARG A 122 -10.62 9.49 0.98
CA ARG A 122 -11.56 10.58 1.29
C ARG A 122 -13.01 10.16 1.10
N ILE A 123 -13.33 9.49 0.01
CA ILE A 123 -14.67 8.93 -0.24
C ILE A 123 -15.08 7.96 0.88
N GLY A 124 -14.14 7.16 1.38
CA GLY A 124 -14.38 6.22 2.47
C GLY A 124 -14.63 6.86 3.83
N GLN A 125 -13.98 8.00 4.09
CA GLN A 125 -14.13 8.77 5.31
C GLN A 125 -15.41 9.61 5.33
N GLU A 126 -15.83 10.15 4.19
CA GLU A 126 -16.98 11.07 4.10
C GLU A 126 -18.34 10.38 4.24
N LYS A 127 -18.40 9.04 4.44
CA LYS A 127 -19.65 8.26 4.45
C LYS A 127 -20.59 8.71 3.33
N LEU A 128 -20.06 8.93 2.11
CA LEU A 128 -20.95 9.05 0.97
C LEU A 128 -21.65 7.70 0.85
N SER A 129 -22.90 7.66 1.29
CA SER A 129 -23.84 6.62 0.96
C SER A 129 -23.97 6.70 -0.56
N LEU A 130 -23.08 5.98 -1.26
CA LEU A 130 -23.29 5.54 -2.63
C LEU A 130 -24.46 4.55 -2.57
N GLU A 131 -25.64 5.06 -2.26
CA GLU A 131 -26.90 4.46 -2.62
C GLU A 131 -26.95 4.57 -4.14
N MET A 132 -26.41 3.55 -4.79
CA MET A 132 -26.73 3.29 -6.19
C MET A 132 -28.20 2.86 -6.21
N SER A 133 -29.07 3.84 -6.44
CA SER A 133 -30.44 3.64 -6.91
C SER A 133 -30.45 2.87 -8.22
#